data_AF-A0A800M8S1-F1
#
_entry.id   AF-A0A800M8S1-F1
#
_cell.length_a   1.000
_cell.length_b   1.000
_cell.length_c   1.000
_cell.angle_alpha   90.00
_cell.angle_beta   90.00
_cell.angle_gamma   90.00
#
_symmetry.space_group_name_H-M   'P 1'
#
loop_
_entity.id
_entity.type
_entity.pdbx_description
1 polymer ?
#
loop_
_entity_poly.entity_id
_entity_poly.type
_entity_poly.pdbx_seq_one_letter_code
_entity_poly.pdbx_strand_id
1 'polypeptide(L)'
;MHRTLTLIFLLAAPQLRGEVQPPKTPFDDYLVAPLLVHRLVTPGELNLTTTLEAKDLHRIFEKVNRIWGHAGVHFALEPILTEPAANPNAYRQNHKSRQLRWLLGIRPKASRKADCFHIYYIKRFLANGVYIGRDGMFVKDMARLRNVEGGVSEPIPRVTAHELGHALTLRHRQAVTNLLASGTSGWTFNEAEIKQARDAAKKLKWIRTAPEILKQADALYKKGDKKKAAALYRQLATIPLRCPETARAALRAKSAEKD
;
A
#
# COMPACT_ATOMS: atom_id res chain seq x y z
N MET A 1 49.03 -16.89 -37.47
CA MET A 1 47.64 -17.25 -37.09
C MET A 1 47.28 -16.50 -35.81
N HIS A 2 46.51 -15.42 -35.91
CA HIS A 2 46.00 -14.68 -34.74
C HIS A 2 44.49 -14.90 -34.67
N ARG A 3 44.03 -15.55 -33.59
CA ARG A 3 42.61 -15.74 -33.30
C ARG A 3 42.16 -14.61 -32.38
N THR A 4 41.37 -13.70 -32.92
CA THR A 4 40.68 -12.66 -32.17
C THR A 4 39.51 -13.30 -31.43
N LEU A 5 39.53 -13.30 -30.09
CA LEU A 5 38.35 -13.59 -29.29
C LEU A 5 37.52 -12.31 -29.17
N THR A 6 36.36 -12.27 -29.82
CA THR A 6 35.37 -11.21 -29.62
C THR A 6 34.48 -11.58 -28.43
N LEU A 7 34.65 -10.88 -27.31
CA LEU A 7 33.80 -11.00 -26.13
C LEU A 7 32.51 -10.21 -26.39
N ILE A 8 31.39 -10.90 -26.63
CA ILE A 8 30.07 -10.27 -26.74
C ILE A 8 29.57 -9.97 -25.33
N PHE A 9 29.63 -8.70 -24.94
CA PHE A 9 28.89 -8.20 -23.77
C PHE A 9 27.40 -8.19 -24.11
N LEU A 10 26.66 -9.21 -23.64
CA LEU A 10 25.21 -9.13 -23.51
C LEU A 10 24.90 -8.09 -22.42
N LEU A 11 24.66 -6.84 -22.84
CA LEU A 11 24.02 -5.83 -22.03
C LEU A 11 22.59 -6.32 -21.72
N ALA A 12 22.42 -7.01 -20.60
CA ALA A 12 21.11 -7.25 -20.02
C ALA A 12 20.55 -5.89 -19.57
N ALA A 13 19.80 -5.24 -20.46
CA ALA A 13 19.01 -4.09 -20.08
C ALA A 13 18.08 -4.52 -18.92
N PRO A 14 18.09 -3.81 -17.77
CA PRO A 14 17.13 -4.10 -16.72
C PRO A 14 15.74 -3.84 -17.29
N GLN A 15 14.96 -4.89 -17.48
CA GLN A 15 13.55 -4.79 -17.79
C GLN A 15 12.84 -4.19 -16.57
N LEU A 16 12.93 -2.89 -16.38
CA LEU A 16 11.94 -2.10 -15.63
C LEU A 16 10.66 -1.99 -16.48
N ARG A 17 10.15 -3.12 -16.99
CA ARG A 17 8.76 -3.23 -17.40
C ARG A 17 7.97 -3.22 -16.11
N GLY A 18 7.12 -2.23 -15.93
CA GLY A 18 6.18 -2.24 -14.81
C GLY A 18 5.37 -3.53 -14.82
N GLU A 19 5.61 -4.40 -13.84
CA GLU A 19 4.97 -5.73 -13.71
C GLU A 19 3.45 -5.63 -13.77
N VAL A 20 2.89 -4.57 -13.19
CA VAL A 20 1.49 -4.21 -13.27
C VAL A 20 1.32 -3.16 -14.36
N GLN A 21 0.34 -3.30 -15.24
CA GLN A 21 0.12 -2.27 -16.27
C GLN A 21 -0.28 -0.92 -15.64
N PRO A 22 0.09 0.23 -16.22
CA PRO A 22 -0.43 1.52 -15.75
C PRO A 22 -1.97 1.52 -15.75
N PRO A 23 -2.61 2.06 -14.70
CA PRO A 23 -4.06 2.16 -14.67
C PRO A 23 -4.54 3.19 -15.70
N LYS A 24 -5.73 2.96 -16.26
CA LYS A 24 -6.38 3.85 -17.23
C LYS A 24 -7.44 4.76 -16.60
N THR A 25 -7.69 4.62 -15.29
CA THR A 25 -8.68 5.41 -14.57
C THR A 25 -8.32 6.89 -14.63
N PRO A 26 -9.26 7.77 -15.02
CA PRO A 26 -9.02 9.21 -15.04
C PRO A 26 -8.91 9.77 -13.62
N PHE A 27 -8.24 10.92 -13.48
CA PHE A 27 -8.01 11.58 -12.19
C PHE A 27 -9.31 11.76 -11.40
N ASP A 28 -10.37 12.20 -12.07
CA ASP A 28 -11.65 12.54 -11.43
C ASP A 28 -12.36 11.34 -10.79
N ASP A 29 -12.05 10.12 -11.23
CA ASP A 29 -12.64 8.89 -10.72
C ASP A 29 -11.91 8.32 -9.51
N TYR A 30 -10.77 8.89 -9.12
CA TYR A 30 -10.00 8.39 -7.99
C TYR A 30 -10.67 8.70 -6.64
N LEU A 31 -10.83 7.65 -5.84
CA LEU A 31 -11.13 7.71 -4.42
C LEU A 31 -9.82 7.61 -3.64
N VAL A 32 -9.54 8.61 -2.81
CA VAL A 32 -8.31 8.74 -2.04
C VAL A 32 -8.58 8.38 -0.59
N ALA A 33 -7.92 7.33 -0.13
CA ALA A 33 -8.04 6.78 1.21
C ALA A 33 -6.74 7.04 2.00
N PRO A 34 -6.77 7.86 3.06
CA PRO A 34 -5.68 7.96 4.02
C PRO A 34 -5.31 6.58 4.59
N LEU A 35 -4.01 6.32 4.65
CA LEU A 35 -3.48 5.05 5.14
C LEU A 35 -2.26 5.31 6.02
N LEU A 36 -2.31 4.81 7.25
CA LEU A 36 -1.23 4.87 8.22
C LEU A 36 -0.51 3.53 8.31
N VAL A 37 0.79 3.55 8.02
CA VAL A 37 1.66 2.37 8.14
C VAL A 37 2.42 2.40 9.45
N HIS A 38 2.35 1.29 10.17
CA HIS A 38 3.10 1.04 11.39
C HIS A 38 4.21 0.04 11.11
N ARG A 39 5.43 0.51 11.19
CA ARG A 39 6.64 -0.30 11.15
C ARG A 39 6.95 -0.75 12.58
N LEU A 40 6.48 -1.94 12.94
CA LEU A 40 6.61 -2.43 14.31
C LEU A 40 8.04 -2.88 14.57
N VAL A 41 8.75 -2.13 15.42
CA VAL A 41 10.14 -2.39 15.82
C VAL A 41 10.16 -2.51 17.34
N THR A 42 10.23 -3.74 17.82
CA THR A 42 10.09 -4.07 19.25
C THR A 42 11.44 -4.56 19.79
N PRO A 43 12.12 -3.79 20.65
CA PRO A 43 13.40 -4.18 21.22
C PRO A 43 13.36 -5.59 21.84
N GLY A 44 14.37 -6.41 21.52
CA GLY A 44 14.47 -7.79 22.02
C GLY A 44 13.58 -8.82 21.32
N GLU A 45 12.65 -8.41 20.45
CA GLU A 45 11.68 -9.31 19.80
C GLU A 45 11.93 -9.40 18.29
N LEU A 46 12.95 -10.17 17.90
CA LEU A 46 13.43 -10.24 16.51
C LEU A 46 12.37 -10.67 15.47
N ASN A 47 11.43 -11.53 15.85
CA ASN A 47 10.39 -12.02 14.94
C ASN A 47 9.14 -11.14 14.91
N LEU A 48 8.97 -10.26 15.90
CA LEU A 48 7.93 -9.23 15.92
C LEU A 48 8.40 -7.96 15.21
N THR A 49 9.71 -7.70 15.24
CA THR A 49 10.37 -6.56 14.62
C THR A 49 10.49 -6.73 13.12
N THR A 50 9.77 -5.91 12.35
CA THR A 50 9.89 -5.89 10.88
C THR A 50 11.29 -5.48 10.43
N THR A 51 11.76 -6.08 9.34
CA THR A 51 13.02 -5.72 8.67
C THR A 51 12.82 -4.69 7.56
N LEU A 52 11.58 -4.33 7.24
CA LEU A 52 11.31 -3.30 6.23
C LEU A 52 11.77 -1.94 6.74
N GLU A 53 12.33 -1.14 5.85
CA GLU A 53 12.63 0.26 6.08
C GLU A 53 11.57 1.17 5.46
N ALA A 54 11.61 2.48 5.77
CA ALA A 54 10.69 3.44 5.18
C ALA A 54 10.75 3.45 3.64
N LYS A 55 11.96 3.32 3.06
CA LYS A 55 12.17 3.25 1.60
C LYS A 55 11.46 2.04 0.96
N ASP A 56 11.46 0.90 1.64
CA ASP A 56 10.79 -0.30 1.17
C ASP A 56 9.28 -0.12 1.17
N LEU A 57 8.76 0.50 2.23
CA LEU A 57 7.34 0.79 2.35
C LEU A 57 6.88 1.76 1.26
N HIS A 58 7.63 2.82 0.96
CA HIS A 58 7.31 3.70 -0.17
C HIS A 58 7.23 2.92 -1.49
N ARG A 59 8.26 2.12 -1.81
CA ARG A 59 8.30 1.26 -3.00
C ARG A 59 7.15 0.24 -3.04
N ILE A 60 6.79 -0.34 -1.89
CA ILE A 60 5.66 -1.26 -1.75
C ILE A 60 4.36 -0.53 -2.10
N PHE A 61 4.13 0.66 -1.56
CA PHE A 61 2.90 1.40 -1.80
C PHE A 61 2.78 1.97 -3.21
N GLU A 62 3.88 2.25 -3.91
CA GLU A 62 3.85 2.52 -5.35
C GLU A 62 3.22 1.34 -6.12
N LYS A 63 3.63 0.10 -5.82
CA LYS A 63 3.09 -1.11 -6.45
C LYS A 63 1.64 -1.37 -6.02
N VAL A 64 1.31 -1.24 -4.73
CA VAL A 64 -0.07 -1.36 -4.21
C VAL A 64 -0.99 -0.39 -4.93
N ASN A 65 -0.60 0.88 -5.01
CA ASN A 65 -1.41 1.90 -5.67
C ASN A 65 -1.53 1.66 -7.16
N ARG A 66 -0.50 1.12 -7.83
CA ARG A 66 -0.61 0.74 -9.24
C ARG A 66 -1.63 -0.37 -9.49
N ILE A 67 -1.75 -1.35 -8.58
CA ILE A 67 -2.80 -2.39 -8.63
C ILE A 67 -4.17 -1.74 -8.44
N TRP A 68 -4.34 -0.98 -7.36
CA TRP A 68 -5.62 -0.38 -6.98
C TRP A 68 -6.07 0.78 -7.87
N GLY A 69 -5.14 1.38 -8.60
CA GLY A 69 -5.44 2.39 -9.61
C GLY A 69 -6.36 1.86 -10.71
N HIS A 70 -6.37 0.55 -11.00
CA HIS A 70 -7.31 -0.07 -11.95
C HIS A 70 -8.76 -0.05 -11.43
N ALA A 71 -8.96 0.07 -10.11
CA ALA A 71 -10.27 0.29 -9.49
C ALA A 71 -10.54 1.78 -9.17
N GLY A 72 -9.62 2.68 -9.53
CA GLY A 72 -9.70 4.10 -9.17
C GLY A 72 -9.67 4.32 -7.67
N VAL A 73 -8.88 3.54 -6.94
CA VAL A 73 -8.65 3.74 -5.51
C VAL A 73 -7.17 4.03 -5.32
N HIS A 74 -6.86 5.08 -4.55
CA HIS A 74 -5.52 5.44 -4.16
C HIS A 74 -5.41 5.44 -2.64
N PHE A 75 -4.44 4.72 -2.11
CA PHE A 75 -4.09 4.75 -0.69
C PHE A 75 -2.99 5.78 -0.47
N ALA A 76 -3.39 6.94 0.04
CA ALA A 76 -2.50 8.04 0.35
C ALA A 76 -1.75 7.73 1.66
N LEU A 77 -0.45 7.51 1.53
CA LEU A 77 0.41 7.17 2.66
C LEU A 77 0.61 8.39 3.57
N GLU A 78 0.08 8.29 4.78
CA GLU A 78 0.43 9.17 5.90
C GLU A 78 1.86 8.86 6.37
N PRO A 79 2.50 9.76 7.15
CA PRO A 79 3.86 9.52 7.65
C PRO A 79 4.02 8.13 8.26
N ILE A 80 4.99 7.35 7.76
CA ILE A 80 5.27 6.00 8.26
C ILE A 80 5.74 6.12 9.71
N LEU A 81 5.04 5.42 10.62
CA LEU A 81 5.39 5.40 12.03
C LEU A 81 6.32 4.23 12.32
N THR A 82 7.32 4.48 13.16
CA THR A 82 8.19 3.44 13.73
C THR A 82 7.95 3.40 15.22
N GLU A 83 7.47 2.28 15.73
CA GLU A 83 7.09 2.17 17.13
C GLU A 83 7.09 0.70 17.60
N PRO A 84 7.26 0.44 18.90
CA PRO A 84 7.17 -0.91 19.43
C PRO A 84 5.74 -1.42 19.47
N ALA A 85 5.57 -2.74 19.40
CA ALA A 85 4.28 -3.38 19.64
C ALA A 85 3.80 -3.12 21.08
N ALA A 86 2.49 -2.90 21.27
CA ALA A 86 1.91 -2.59 22.58
C ALA A 86 1.95 -3.75 23.58
N ASN A 87 1.87 -5.00 23.09
CA ASN A 87 1.85 -6.19 23.95
C ASN A 87 2.69 -7.32 23.34
N PRO A 88 4.02 -7.29 23.48
CA PRO A 88 4.89 -8.34 22.95
C PRO A 88 4.61 -9.74 23.53
N ASN A 89 4.05 -9.84 24.74
CA ASN A 89 3.64 -11.12 25.33
C ASN A 89 2.56 -11.83 24.50
N ALA A 90 1.60 -11.08 23.94
CA ALA A 90 0.58 -11.65 23.06
C ALA A 90 1.23 -12.33 21.84
N TYR A 91 2.30 -11.74 21.29
CA TYR A 91 3.07 -12.36 20.22
C TYR A 91 3.76 -13.64 20.68
N ARG A 92 4.52 -13.59 21.78
CA ARG A 92 5.27 -14.76 22.31
C ARG A 92 4.36 -15.98 22.50
N GLN A 93 3.20 -15.77 23.09
CA GLN A 93 2.22 -16.82 23.39
C GLN A 93 1.51 -17.37 22.15
N ASN A 94 1.37 -16.59 21.07
CA ASN A 94 0.43 -16.91 19.99
C ASN A 94 1.01 -16.89 18.57
N HIS A 95 2.30 -16.63 18.37
CA HIS A 95 2.89 -16.50 17.03
C HIS A 95 2.71 -17.73 16.11
N LYS A 96 2.45 -18.92 16.68
CA LYS A 96 2.13 -20.17 15.97
C LYS A 96 0.62 -20.50 15.93
N SER A 97 -0.23 -19.63 16.46
CA SER A 97 -1.68 -19.84 16.46
C SER A 97 -2.30 -19.50 15.11
N ARG A 98 -3.21 -20.35 14.64
CA ARG A 98 -4.04 -20.07 13.45
C ARG A 98 -5.15 -19.06 13.76
N GLN A 99 -5.47 -18.82 15.03
CA GLN A 99 -6.49 -17.86 15.46
C GLN A 99 -5.88 -16.46 15.57
N LEU A 100 -5.83 -15.72 14.47
CA LEU A 100 -5.01 -14.51 14.34
C LEU A 100 -5.52 -13.28 15.12
N ARG A 101 -6.66 -13.35 15.81
CA ARG A 101 -7.24 -12.23 16.57
C ARG A 101 -6.31 -11.66 17.65
N TRP A 102 -5.36 -12.44 18.17
CA TRP A 102 -4.35 -11.97 19.13
C TRP A 102 -3.50 -10.80 18.58
N LEU A 103 -3.36 -10.67 17.26
CA LEU A 103 -2.63 -9.56 16.63
C LEU A 103 -3.25 -8.20 16.97
N LEU A 104 -4.55 -8.13 17.26
CA LEU A 104 -5.17 -6.88 17.68
C LEU A 104 -4.58 -6.34 19.00
N GLY A 105 -4.03 -7.21 19.84
CA GLY A 105 -3.38 -6.86 21.10
C GLY A 105 -1.99 -6.23 20.93
N ILE A 106 -1.33 -6.43 19.79
CA ILE A 106 0.02 -5.85 19.54
C ILE A 106 -0.03 -4.44 18.95
N ARG A 107 -1.22 -3.94 18.58
CA ARG A 107 -1.40 -2.59 18.01
C ARG A 107 -1.05 -1.50 19.03
N PRO A 108 -0.12 -0.59 18.72
CA PRO A 108 0.09 0.63 19.50
C PRO A 108 -1.20 1.45 19.59
N LYS A 109 -1.63 1.79 20.80
CA LYS A 109 -2.94 2.42 21.01
C LYS A 109 -2.92 3.92 20.65
N ALA A 110 -1.82 4.61 21.00
CA ALA A 110 -1.71 6.06 20.94
C ALA A 110 -1.66 6.62 19.51
N SER A 111 -1.15 5.85 18.55
CA SER A 111 -1.01 6.25 17.16
C SER A 111 -2.21 5.91 16.27
N ARG A 112 -3.26 5.26 16.82
CA ARG A 112 -4.46 4.91 16.06
C ARG A 112 -5.33 6.13 15.78
N LYS A 113 -5.92 6.16 14.60
CA LYS A 113 -6.84 7.21 14.14
C LYS A 113 -8.11 6.55 13.60
N ALA A 114 -9.25 7.24 13.71
CA ALA A 114 -10.54 6.67 13.29
C ALA A 114 -10.78 6.78 11.76
N ASP A 115 -10.02 7.65 11.09
CA ASP A 115 -10.25 8.17 9.75
C ASP A 115 -9.17 7.74 8.74
N CYS A 116 -8.55 6.57 8.96
CA CYS A 116 -7.61 5.99 8.02
C CYS A 116 -7.58 4.46 8.12
N PHE A 117 -7.00 3.81 7.11
CA PHE A 117 -6.62 2.41 7.23
C PHE A 117 -5.32 2.28 8.03
N HIS A 118 -5.26 1.29 8.91
CA HIS A 118 -4.04 0.93 9.65
C HIS A 118 -3.44 -0.37 9.11
N ILE A 119 -2.18 -0.33 8.69
CA ILE A 119 -1.40 -1.50 8.28
C ILE A 119 -0.17 -1.67 9.17
N TYR A 120 -0.05 -2.84 9.79
CA TYR A 120 1.07 -3.19 10.66
C TYR A 120 1.99 -4.19 9.95
N TYR A 121 3.26 -3.85 9.79
CA TYR A 121 4.26 -4.78 9.28
C TYR A 121 5.02 -5.43 10.43
N ILE A 122 5.08 -6.77 10.42
CA ILE A 122 5.79 -7.59 11.40
C ILE A 122 6.57 -8.68 10.67
N LYS A 123 7.65 -9.18 11.29
CA LYS A 123 8.54 -10.09 10.57
C LYS A 123 7.97 -11.48 10.32
N ARG A 124 7.38 -12.08 11.34
CA ARG A 124 6.83 -13.43 11.24
C ARG A 124 5.51 -13.58 11.98
N PHE A 125 4.56 -14.23 11.31
CA PHE A 125 3.41 -14.90 11.88
C PHE A 125 2.94 -15.95 10.86
N LEU A 126 1.95 -16.78 11.19
CA LEU A 126 1.61 -17.92 10.34
C LEU A 126 1.14 -17.54 8.92
N ALA A 127 0.28 -16.53 8.77
CA ALA A 127 -0.20 -16.11 7.47
C ALA A 127 0.79 -15.18 6.76
N ASN A 128 0.55 -14.87 5.49
CA ASN A 128 1.30 -13.83 4.79
C ASN A 128 0.73 -12.44 5.10
N GLY A 129 -0.58 -12.34 5.23
CA GLY A 129 -1.32 -11.16 5.62
C GLY A 129 -2.60 -11.58 6.33
N VAL A 130 -3.22 -10.65 7.03
CA VAL A 130 -4.58 -10.83 7.54
C VAL A 130 -5.26 -9.48 7.76
N TYR A 131 -6.49 -9.36 7.28
CA TYR A 131 -7.46 -8.35 7.68
C TYR A 131 -8.35 -8.87 8.82
N ILE A 132 -8.32 -8.23 9.99
CA ILE A 132 -9.10 -8.62 11.18
C ILE A 132 -10.18 -7.57 11.45
N GLY A 133 -10.90 -7.16 10.40
CA GLY A 133 -11.96 -6.15 10.49
C GLY A 133 -11.42 -4.72 10.58
N ARG A 134 -12.31 -3.78 10.93
CA ARG A 134 -11.98 -2.34 11.05
C ARG A 134 -10.81 -2.05 11.99
N ASP A 135 -10.53 -3.00 12.88
CA ASP A 135 -9.44 -2.92 13.84
C ASP A 135 -8.03 -3.03 13.21
N GLY A 136 -7.89 -3.51 11.98
CA GLY A 136 -6.63 -3.36 11.24
C GLY A 136 -6.19 -4.62 10.52
N MET A 137 -5.11 -4.44 9.76
CA MET A 137 -4.49 -5.51 8.98
C MET A 137 -3.01 -5.62 9.26
N PHE A 138 -2.51 -6.85 9.17
CA PHE A 138 -1.12 -7.20 9.43
C PHE A 138 -0.53 -7.84 8.18
N VAL A 139 0.71 -7.49 7.88
CA VAL A 139 1.45 -8.05 6.75
C VAL A 139 2.79 -8.57 7.24
N LYS A 140 3.11 -9.80 6.83
CA LYS A 140 4.38 -10.46 7.13
C LYS A 140 5.43 -9.95 6.16
N ASP A 141 6.51 -9.35 6.65
CA ASP A 141 7.57 -8.87 5.76
C ASP A 141 8.28 -10.03 5.01
N MET A 142 8.31 -11.24 5.57
CA MET A 142 8.82 -12.45 4.92
C MET A 142 7.75 -13.19 4.12
N ALA A 143 6.72 -12.50 3.64
CA ALA A 143 5.67 -13.12 2.83
C ALA A 143 6.26 -13.83 1.60
N ARG A 144 5.66 -14.97 1.24
CA ARG A 144 6.02 -15.74 0.05
C ARG A 144 4.76 -16.12 -0.70
N LEU A 145 4.81 -16.02 -2.02
CA LEU A 145 3.69 -16.35 -2.90
C LEU A 145 4.15 -17.32 -3.97
N ARG A 146 3.21 -18.09 -4.50
CA ARG A 146 3.39 -18.81 -5.75
C ARG A 146 3.34 -17.81 -6.90
N ASN A 147 4.41 -17.75 -7.68
CA ASN A 147 4.44 -16.92 -8.87
C ASN A 147 3.45 -17.43 -9.92
N VAL A 148 2.79 -16.50 -10.59
CA VAL A 148 1.92 -16.76 -11.75
C VAL A 148 2.38 -15.88 -12.90
N GLU A 149 2.10 -16.32 -14.14
CA GLU A 149 2.40 -15.54 -15.33
C GLU A 149 1.73 -14.15 -15.27
N GLY A 150 2.50 -13.10 -15.57
CA GLY A 150 2.03 -11.71 -15.46
C GLY A 150 1.73 -11.23 -14.04
N GLY A 151 2.08 -12.00 -13.02
CA GLY A 151 1.93 -11.63 -11.60
C GLY A 151 2.94 -10.60 -11.12
N VAL A 152 2.71 -10.06 -9.93
CA VAL A 152 3.64 -9.14 -9.25
C VAL A 152 4.86 -9.93 -8.77
N SER A 153 6.08 -9.45 -9.01
CA SER A 153 7.29 -10.19 -8.62
C SER A 153 7.51 -10.21 -7.11
N GLU A 154 7.03 -9.17 -6.43
CA GLU A 154 7.22 -8.98 -5.01
C GLU A 154 6.00 -9.46 -4.21
N PRO A 155 6.19 -10.35 -3.23
CA PRO A 155 5.10 -10.85 -2.40
C PRO A 155 4.39 -9.77 -1.58
N ILE A 156 5.15 -8.86 -0.98
CA ILE A 156 4.63 -7.93 0.03
C ILE A 156 3.60 -6.95 -0.56
N PRO A 157 3.88 -6.23 -1.68
CA PRO A 157 2.88 -5.34 -2.27
C PRO A 157 1.59 -6.05 -2.64
N ARG A 158 1.69 -7.28 -3.17
CA ARG A 158 0.53 -8.07 -3.53
C ARG A 158 -0.27 -8.44 -2.27
N VAL A 159 0.39 -8.97 -1.24
CA VAL A 159 -0.27 -9.34 0.03
C VAL A 159 -0.95 -8.12 0.65
N THR A 160 -0.27 -6.98 0.72
CA THR A 160 -0.85 -5.73 1.21
C THR A 160 -2.10 -5.35 0.39
N ALA A 161 -2.03 -5.40 -0.93
CA ALA A 161 -3.16 -5.11 -1.81
C ALA A 161 -4.34 -6.10 -1.61
N HIS A 162 -4.05 -7.38 -1.34
CA HIS A 162 -5.05 -8.41 -1.04
C HIS A 162 -5.80 -8.11 0.26
N GLU A 163 -5.09 -7.79 1.34
CA GLU A 163 -5.73 -7.47 2.63
C GLU A 163 -6.56 -6.18 2.53
N LEU A 164 -6.11 -5.20 1.75
CA LEU A 164 -6.92 -4.03 1.41
C LEU A 164 -8.20 -4.38 0.64
N GLY A 165 -8.17 -5.46 -0.15
CA GLY A 165 -9.35 -5.99 -0.82
C GLY A 165 -10.40 -6.45 0.19
N HIS A 166 -9.98 -7.17 1.23
CA HIS A 166 -10.86 -7.54 2.33
C HIS A 166 -11.37 -6.32 3.12
N ALA A 167 -10.53 -5.31 3.34
CA ALA A 167 -10.94 -4.05 3.94
C ALA A 167 -12.02 -3.31 3.13
N LEU A 168 -12.00 -3.48 1.80
CA LEU A 168 -13.01 -3.00 0.87
C LEU A 168 -14.06 -4.07 0.50
N THR A 169 -14.29 -5.02 1.42
CA THR A 169 -15.36 -6.04 1.39
C THR A 169 -15.22 -7.16 0.35
N LEU A 170 -14.15 -7.20 -0.43
CA LEU A 170 -13.94 -8.25 -1.42
C LEU A 170 -13.69 -9.60 -0.75
N ARG A 171 -14.29 -10.64 -1.33
CA ARG A 171 -14.13 -12.04 -0.90
C ARG A 171 -13.12 -12.75 -1.80
N HIS A 172 -12.62 -13.90 -1.34
CA HIS A 172 -11.73 -14.72 -2.15
C HIS A 172 -12.38 -15.18 -3.46
N ARG A 173 -11.61 -15.09 -4.54
CA ARG A 173 -11.91 -15.69 -5.84
C ARG A 173 -10.65 -16.36 -6.37
N GLN A 174 -10.68 -17.68 -6.54
CA GLN A 174 -9.46 -18.47 -6.71
C GLN A 174 -8.93 -18.55 -8.16
N ALA A 175 -9.32 -17.61 -9.03
CA ALA A 175 -8.70 -17.48 -10.34
C ALA A 175 -7.24 -17.02 -10.17
N VAL A 176 -6.27 -17.76 -10.71
CA VAL A 176 -4.84 -17.58 -10.36
C VAL A 176 -4.26 -16.17 -10.61
N THR A 177 -4.82 -15.43 -11.56
CA THR A 177 -4.41 -14.05 -11.88
C THR A 177 -5.14 -12.99 -11.04
N ASN A 178 -6.13 -13.37 -10.25
CA ASN A 178 -6.96 -12.45 -9.47
C ASN A 178 -6.27 -12.01 -8.17
N LEU A 179 -6.50 -10.74 -7.77
CA LEU A 179 -5.94 -10.19 -6.54
C LEU A 179 -6.44 -10.92 -5.28
N LEU A 180 -7.63 -11.51 -5.30
CA LEU A 180 -8.24 -12.19 -4.16
C LEU A 180 -8.03 -13.71 -4.18
N ALA A 181 -7.20 -14.25 -5.10
CA ALA A 181 -6.78 -15.66 -5.08
C ALA A 181 -5.70 -15.89 -4.01
N SER A 182 -5.93 -16.75 -3.03
CA SER A 182 -4.99 -16.87 -1.91
C SER A 182 -3.64 -17.46 -2.33
N GLY A 183 -2.55 -16.93 -1.78
CA GLY A 183 -1.20 -17.51 -1.94
C GLY A 183 -0.56 -17.37 -3.33
N THR A 184 -1.13 -16.59 -4.25
CA THR A 184 -0.58 -16.36 -5.60
C THR A 184 -0.13 -14.92 -5.80
N SER A 185 0.69 -14.66 -6.82
CA SER A 185 1.11 -13.30 -7.20
C SER A 185 0.15 -12.57 -8.16
N GLY A 186 -1.04 -13.11 -8.42
CA GLY A 186 -2.07 -12.46 -9.23
C GLY A 186 -2.57 -11.15 -8.61
N TRP A 187 -2.99 -10.20 -9.46
CA TRP A 187 -3.34 -8.83 -9.08
C TRP A 187 -4.58 -8.25 -9.79
N THR A 188 -5.19 -8.99 -10.72
CA THR A 188 -6.29 -8.47 -11.53
C THR A 188 -7.62 -8.42 -10.77
N PHE A 189 -8.49 -7.51 -11.20
CA PHE A 189 -9.88 -7.43 -10.80
C PHE A 189 -10.79 -7.69 -12.01
N ASN A 190 -12.03 -8.11 -11.76
CA ASN A 190 -13.11 -7.96 -12.72
C ASN A 190 -13.95 -6.70 -12.41
N GLU A 191 -14.90 -6.38 -13.28
CA GLU A 191 -15.77 -5.20 -13.15
C GLU A 191 -16.61 -5.23 -11.87
N ALA A 192 -17.11 -6.40 -11.47
CA ALA A 192 -17.93 -6.55 -10.27
C ALA A 192 -17.13 -6.26 -8.99
N GLU A 193 -15.88 -6.75 -8.93
CA GLU A 193 -14.94 -6.50 -7.83
C GLU A 193 -14.57 -5.01 -7.77
N ILE A 194 -14.29 -4.38 -8.92
CA ILE A 194 -14.03 -2.94 -8.99
C ILE A 194 -15.22 -2.16 -8.45
N LYS A 195 -16.44 -2.45 -8.94
CA LYS A 195 -17.65 -1.78 -8.48
C LYS A 195 -17.87 -1.96 -6.98
N GLN A 196 -17.77 -3.20 -6.49
CA GLN A 196 -17.96 -3.50 -5.07
C GLN A 196 -16.95 -2.76 -4.19
N ALA A 197 -15.67 -2.77 -4.55
CA ALA A 197 -14.63 -2.09 -3.78
C ALA A 197 -14.84 -0.57 -3.76
N ARG A 198 -15.23 0.03 -4.90
CA ARG A 198 -15.56 1.46 -4.98
C ARG A 198 -16.79 1.80 -4.14
N ASP A 199 -17.84 0.99 -4.19
CA ASP A 199 -19.05 1.18 -3.39
C ASP A 199 -18.76 1.05 -1.89
N ALA A 200 -17.87 0.14 -1.49
CA ALA A 200 -17.41 0.01 -0.12
C ALA A 200 -16.57 1.24 0.31
N ALA A 201 -15.66 1.70 -0.54
CA ALA A 201 -14.83 2.88 -0.27
C ALA A 201 -15.70 4.14 -0.08
N LYS A 202 -16.71 4.37 -0.93
CA LYS A 202 -17.63 5.51 -0.83
C LYS A 202 -18.45 5.54 0.47
N LYS A 203 -18.64 4.41 1.15
CA LYS A 203 -19.34 4.35 2.45
C LYS A 203 -18.47 4.83 3.61
N LEU A 204 -17.15 4.96 3.41
CA LEU A 204 -16.21 5.46 4.40
C LEU A 204 -16.10 6.98 4.24
N LYS A 205 -16.72 7.75 5.16
CA LYS A 205 -16.83 9.23 5.07
C LYS A 205 -15.49 9.98 4.99
N TRP A 206 -14.40 9.34 5.39
CA TRP A 206 -13.05 9.89 5.35
C TRP A 206 -12.31 9.62 4.03
N ILE A 207 -12.85 8.77 3.15
CA ILE A 207 -12.39 8.62 1.78
C ILE A 207 -13.04 9.71 0.94
N ARG A 208 -12.23 10.43 0.17
CA ARG A 208 -12.66 11.57 -0.63
C ARG A 208 -12.28 11.40 -2.08
N THR A 209 -12.96 12.09 -2.98
CA THR A 209 -12.56 12.11 -4.38
C THR A 209 -11.29 12.95 -4.55
N ALA A 210 -10.46 12.60 -5.54
CA ALA A 210 -9.27 13.38 -5.87
C ALA A 210 -9.58 14.86 -6.22
N PRO A 211 -10.66 15.19 -6.98
CA PRO A 211 -11.08 16.57 -7.21
C PRO A 211 -11.42 17.35 -5.94
N GLU A 212 -12.11 16.74 -4.97
CA GLU A 212 -12.46 17.41 -3.71
C GLU A 212 -11.22 17.79 -2.89
N ILE A 213 -10.24 16.87 -2.81
CA ILE A 213 -8.97 17.11 -2.13
C ILE A 213 -8.21 18.23 -2.85
N LEU A 214 -8.15 18.18 -4.18
CA LEU A 214 -7.45 19.18 -4.98
C LEU A 214 -8.04 20.58 -4.79
N LYS A 215 -9.37 20.70 -4.86
CA LYS A 215 -10.08 21.96 -4.62
C LYS A 215 -9.78 22.54 -3.24
N GLN A 216 -9.76 21.71 -2.20
CA GLN A 216 -9.44 22.16 -0.85
C GLN A 216 -7.95 22.56 -0.71
N ALA A 217 -7.04 21.79 -1.30
CA ALA A 217 -5.62 22.11 -1.33
C ALA A 217 -5.35 23.45 -2.03
N ASP A 218 -6.02 23.68 -3.17
CA ASP A 218 -5.98 24.94 -3.92
C ASP A 218 -6.49 26.12 -3.08
N ALA A 219 -7.61 25.93 -2.36
CA ALA A 219 -8.18 26.97 -1.50
C ALA A 219 -7.25 27.32 -0.31
N LEU A 220 -6.65 26.33 0.34
CA LEU A 220 -5.69 26.55 1.44
C LEU A 220 -4.43 27.26 0.94
N TYR A 221 -3.92 26.84 -0.22
CA TYR A 221 -2.75 27.45 -0.85
C TYR A 221 -3.00 28.94 -1.16
N LYS A 222 -4.15 29.27 -1.76
CA LYS A 222 -4.56 30.66 -2.05
C LYS A 222 -4.71 31.52 -0.78
N LYS A 223 -5.12 30.92 0.33
CA LYS A 223 -5.24 31.60 1.64
C LYS A 223 -3.91 31.74 2.39
N GLY A 224 -2.81 31.24 1.84
CA GLY A 224 -1.49 31.29 2.48
C GLY A 224 -1.21 30.16 3.48
N ASP A 225 -2.15 29.24 3.71
CA ASP A 225 -1.94 28.07 4.60
C ASP A 225 -1.20 26.94 3.83
N LYS A 226 0.04 27.24 3.45
CA LYS A 226 0.88 26.39 2.59
C LYS A 226 1.13 25.01 3.21
N LYS A 227 1.30 24.93 4.54
CA LYS A 227 1.58 23.66 5.24
C LYS A 227 0.40 22.70 5.16
N LYS A 228 -0.83 23.16 5.43
CA LYS A 228 -2.03 22.32 5.28
C LYS A 228 -2.33 21.99 3.82
N ALA A 229 -2.09 22.94 2.91
CA ALA A 229 -2.23 22.68 1.48
C ALA A 229 -1.27 21.58 1.00
N ALA A 230 0.00 21.63 1.41
CA ALA A 230 1.01 20.65 1.04
C ALA A 230 0.68 19.23 1.55
N ALA A 231 0.10 19.11 2.75
CA ALA A 231 -0.38 17.83 3.25
C ALA A 231 -1.42 17.20 2.31
N LEU A 232 -2.40 17.98 1.83
CA LEU A 232 -3.40 17.50 0.86
C LEU A 232 -2.79 17.23 -0.53
N TYR A 233 -1.86 18.07 -1.00
CA TYR A 233 -1.18 17.80 -2.28
C TYR A 233 -0.35 16.51 -2.24
N ARG A 234 0.28 16.18 -1.11
CA ARG A 234 1.02 14.91 -0.97
C ARG A 234 0.13 13.69 -1.19
N GLN A 235 -1.14 13.75 -0.76
CA GLN A 235 -2.11 12.67 -0.98
C GLN A 235 -2.44 12.48 -2.47
N LEU A 236 -2.31 13.51 -3.31
CA LEU A 236 -2.59 13.45 -4.74
C LEU A 236 -1.34 13.17 -5.58
N ALA A 237 -0.18 13.63 -5.13
CA ALA A 237 1.08 13.55 -5.86
C ALA A 237 1.53 12.12 -6.19
N THR A 238 1.04 11.14 -5.43
CA THR A 238 1.43 9.72 -5.58
C THR A 238 0.34 8.86 -6.23
N ILE A 239 -0.74 9.47 -6.72
CA ILE A 239 -1.70 8.79 -7.59
C ILE A 239 -0.93 8.29 -8.82
N PRO A 240 -1.06 7.01 -9.22
CA PRO A 240 -0.27 6.39 -10.29
C PRO A 240 -0.76 6.79 -11.69
N LEU A 241 -0.97 8.09 -11.90
CA LEU A 241 -1.45 8.70 -13.13
C LEU A 241 -0.54 9.89 -13.46
N ARG A 242 -0.11 9.96 -14.73
CA ARG A 242 0.64 11.11 -15.26
C ARG A 242 -0.34 12.11 -15.87
N CYS A 243 -0.73 13.12 -15.09
CA CYS A 243 -1.63 14.18 -15.55
C CYS A 243 -1.24 15.54 -14.94
N PRO A 244 -1.77 16.66 -15.45
CA PRO A 244 -1.46 17.99 -14.93
C PRO A 244 -1.73 18.15 -13.43
N GLU A 245 -2.77 17.50 -12.91
CA GLU A 245 -3.19 17.58 -11.50
C GLU A 245 -2.16 16.94 -10.57
N THR A 246 -1.70 15.72 -10.88
CA THR A 246 -0.69 15.03 -10.07
C THR A 246 0.67 15.71 -10.15
N ALA A 247 1.04 16.22 -11.33
CA ALA A 247 2.26 17.02 -11.50
C ALA A 247 2.23 18.31 -10.67
N ARG A 248 1.11 19.05 -10.71
CA ARG A 248 0.90 20.26 -9.89
C ARG A 248 0.94 19.94 -8.40
N ALA A 249 0.28 18.87 -7.99
CA ALA A 249 0.29 18.42 -6.59
C ALA A 249 1.72 18.08 -6.13
N ALA A 250 2.50 17.35 -6.92
CA ALA A 250 3.89 17.01 -6.60
C ALA A 250 4.78 18.26 -6.45
N LEU A 251 4.60 19.26 -7.31
CA LEU A 251 5.34 20.53 -7.21
C LEU A 251 5.00 21.26 -5.90
N ARG A 252 3.69 21.41 -5.61
CA ARG A 252 3.22 22.17 -4.45
C ARG A 252 3.46 21.47 -3.11
N ALA A 253 3.49 20.15 -3.10
CA ALA A 253 3.90 19.36 -1.95
C ALA A 253 5.34 19.68 -1.52
N LYS A 254 6.27 19.76 -2.49
CA LYS A 254 7.70 20.01 -2.23
C LYS A 254 8.01 21.46 -1.85
N SER A 255 7.29 22.43 -2.41
CA SER A 255 7.55 23.85 -2.15
C SER A 255 7.33 24.26 -0.69
N ALA A 256 6.47 23.56 0.06
CA ALA A 256 6.20 23.88 1.47
C ALA A 256 7.16 23.20 2.46
N GLU A 257 8.10 22.38 1.98
CA GLU A 257 9.16 21.79 2.82
C GLU A 257 10.41 22.70 2.88
N LYS A 258 10.44 23.76 2.06
CA LYS A 258 11.53 24.73 1.97
C LYS A 258 11.22 26.07 2.65
N ASP A 259 9.97 26.27 3.06
CA ASP A 259 9.48 27.43 3.81
C ASP A 259 9.38 27.07 5.30
#